data_AF-A0A7Y2EP59-F1
#
_entry.id   AF-A0A7Y2EP59-F1
#
_cell.length_a   1.000
_cell.length_b   1.000
_cell.length_c   1.000
_cell.angle_alpha   90.00
_cell.angle_beta   90.00
_cell.angle_gamma   90.00
#
_symmetry.space_group_name_H-M   'P 1'
#
loop_
_entity.id
_entity.type
_entity.pdbx_description
1 polymer ?
#
loop_
_entity_poly.entity_id
_entity_poly.type
_entity_poly.pdbx_seq_one_letter_code
_entity_poly.pdbx_strand_id
1 'polypeptide(L)'
;ALDIAEEELPPAKQVADTLEAVPALSPLAWVLGYNFPVHRIGPGFQPAEAAEPTFLAVYRNRADEVQFMELNTVTARLLEMVRDGDGASTVEALLRQLSEELGMELEVLQAPGLEQVQQLADASIIIWQ
;
A
#
# COMPACT_ATOMS: atom_id res chain seq x y z
N ALA A 1 12.86 6.24 13.01
CA ALA A 1 11.76 5.25 12.88
C ALA A 1 10.45 6.01 13.00
N LEU A 2 9.33 5.50 12.46
CA LEU A 2 8.04 6.22 12.45
C LEU A 2 7.62 6.76 13.83
N ASP A 3 8.03 6.12 14.92
CA ASP A 3 7.81 6.54 16.31
C ASP A 3 8.38 7.92 16.67
N ILE A 4 9.37 8.41 15.92
CA ILE A 4 10.04 9.72 16.15
C ILE A 4 9.82 10.70 14.99
N ALA A 5 8.94 10.36 14.03
CA ALA A 5 8.62 11.27 12.94
C ALA A 5 7.74 12.42 13.45
N GLU A 6 8.18 13.66 13.21
CA GLU A 6 7.46 14.90 13.60
C GLU A 6 6.32 15.25 12.62
N GLU A 7 6.17 14.51 11.52
CA GLU A 7 5.15 14.72 10.50
C GLU A 7 3.75 14.37 11.04
N GLU A 8 2.74 15.16 10.72
CA GLU A 8 1.34 14.86 11.07
C GLU A 8 0.55 14.43 9.83
N LEU A 9 -0.40 13.50 9.99
CA LEU A 9 -1.31 13.16 8.90
C LEU A 9 -2.19 14.38 8.58
N PRO A 10 -2.35 14.74 7.30
CA PRO A 10 -3.33 15.75 6.94
C PRO A 10 -4.74 15.32 7.37
N PRO A 11 -5.68 16.27 7.55
CA PRO A 11 -7.08 15.95 7.84
C PRO A 11 -7.64 14.93 6.86
N ALA A 12 -8.49 14.03 7.35
CA ALA A 12 -9.14 13.04 6.49
C ALA A 12 -9.99 13.77 5.44
N LYS A 13 -9.68 13.55 4.17
CA LYS A 13 -10.48 14.02 3.05
C LYS A 13 -11.49 12.93 2.68
N GLN A 14 -12.73 13.31 2.42
CA GLN A 14 -13.72 12.41 1.83
C GLN A 14 -13.73 12.65 0.32
N VAL A 15 -13.77 11.56 -0.44
CA VAL A 15 -13.89 11.58 -1.89
C VAL A 15 -15.28 11.05 -2.26
N ALA A 16 -15.94 11.72 -3.20
CA ALA A 16 -17.28 11.33 -3.65
C ALA A 16 -17.23 10.07 -4.52
N ASP A 17 -16.18 9.95 -5.32
CA ASP A 17 -15.85 8.77 -6.12
C ASP A 17 -14.38 8.40 -5.90
N THR A 18 -14.15 7.21 -5.35
CA THR A 18 -12.82 6.68 -5.08
C THR A 18 -12.06 6.36 -6.38
N LEU A 19 -12.74 5.99 -7.47
CA LEU A 19 -12.09 5.68 -8.75
C LEU A 19 -11.49 6.93 -9.42
N GLU A 20 -12.18 8.06 -9.30
CA GLU A 20 -11.74 9.35 -9.83
C GLU A 20 -10.76 10.09 -8.88
N ALA A 21 -10.61 9.62 -7.64
CA ALA A 21 -9.70 10.22 -6.68
C ALA A 21 -8.23 9.96 -7.03
N VAL A 22 -7.37 10.91 -6.65
CA VAL A 22 -5.91 10.80 -6.78
C VAL A 22 -5.33 10.39 -5.43
N PRO A 23 -4.81 9.16 -5.28
CA PRO A 23 -4.16 8.72 -4.06
C PRO A 23 -2.72 9.23 -4.00
N ALA A 24 -2.25 9.49 -2.78
CA ALA A 24 -0.84 9.70 -2.47
C ALA A 24 -0.44 8.79 -1.30
N LEU A 25 0.81 8.35 -1.27
CA LEU A 25 1.34 7.60 -0.14
C LEU A 25 1.41 8.53 1.08
N SER A 26 0.97 8.04 2.24
CA SER A 26 1.13 8.79 3.48
C SER A 26 2.62 9.00 3.79
N PRO A 27 3.04 10.20 4.24
CA PRO A 27 4.42 10.42 4.68
C PRO A 27 4.80 9.52 5.86
N LEU A 28 3.80 9.07 6.61
CA LEU A 28 3.92 8.17 7.75
C LEU A 28 3.62 6.70 7.40
N ALA A 29 3.74 6.32 6.13
CA ALA A 29 3.63 4.94 5.67
C ALA A 29 4.83 4.53 4.83
N TRP A 30 5.49 3.45 5.22
CA TRP A 30 6.65 2.89 4.53
C TRP A 30 6.34 1.50 4.00
N VAL A 31 6.54 1.29 2.70
CA VAL A 31 6.39 -0.01 2.05
C VAL A 31 7.76 -0.69 1.97
N LEU A 32 7.87 -1.85 2.61
CA LEU A 32 9.12 -2.61 2.74
C LEU A 32 8.97 -3.95 2.01
N GLY A 33 9.86 -4.21 1.05
CA GLY A 33 9.99 -5.51 0.39
C GLY A 33 11.10 -6.35 1.05
N TYR A 34 10.76 -7.56 1.49
CA TYR A 34 11.73 -8.52 2.01
C TYR A 34 11.76 -9.76 1.13
N ASN A 35 12.95 -10.14 0.67
CA ASN A 35 13.18 -11.40 -0.05
C ASN A 35 13.15 -12.64 0.87
N PHE A 36 12.94 -12.43 2.17
CA PHE A 36 12.82 -13.48 3.18
C PHE A 36 11.59 -13.18 4.05
N PRO A 37 10.86 -14.19 4.54
CA PRO A 37 9.68 -14.00 5.36
C PRO A 37 10.13 -13.65 6.79
N VAL A 38 10.63 -12.42 6.98
CA VAL A 38 11.26 -11.96 8.22
C VAL A 38 10.33 -12.09 9.44
N HIS A 39 9.01 -12.04 9.24
CA HIS A 39 7.99 -12.30 10.26
C HIS A 39 7.97 -13.75 10.77
N ARG A 40 8.64 -14.69 10.07
CA ARG A 40 8.77 -16.11 10.44
C ARG A 40 10.17 -16.47 10.94
N ILE A 41 11.14 -15.55 10.84
CA ILE A 41 12.52 -15.84 11.22
C ILE A 41 12.65 -15.73 12.74
N GLY A 42 12.88 -16.89 13.37
CA GLY A 42 13.13 -17.03 14.80
C GLY A 42 14.12 -18.17 15.05
N PRO A 43 14.50 -18.44 16.31
CA PRO A 43 15.50 -19.46 16.64
C PRO A 43 15.19 -20.87 16.07
N GLY A 44 13.90 -21.16 15.81
CA GLY A 44 13.44 -22.42 15.24
C GLY A 44 13.17 -22.44 13.74
N PHE A 45 13.36 -21.33 13.01
CA PHE A 45 13.11 -21.27 11.56
C PHE A 45 14.05 -20.27 10.88
N GLN A 46 15.09 -20.80 10.24
CA GLN A 46 16.07 -20.06 9.42
C GLN A 46 16.09 -20.68 8.02
N PRO A 47 15.29 -20.16 7.07
CA PRO A 47 15.27 -20.70 5.71
C PRO A 47 16.63 -20.50 5.04
N ALA A 48 17.16 -21.57 4.42
CA ALA A 48 18.44 -21.58 3.71
C ALA A 48 18.33 -21.05 2.26
N GLU A 49 17.11 -20.87 1.75
CA GLU A 49 16.80 -20.36 0.41
C GLU A 49 15.81 -19.18 0.52
N ALA A 50 15.87 -18.25 -0.45
CA ALA A 50 14.93 -17.14 -0.54
C ALA A 50 13.49 -17.69 -0.73
N ALA A 51 12.57 -17.31 0.15
CA ALA A 51 11.16 -17.69 0.02
C ALA A 51 10.41 -16.67 -0.87
N GLU A 52 9.09 -16.84 -1.00
CA GLU A 52 8.23 -15.85 -1.65
C GLU A 52 8.44 -14.45 -1.01
N PRO A 53 8.57 -13.38 -1.83
CA PRO A 53 8.79 -12.04 -1.33
C PRO A 53 7.64 -11.63 -0.42
N THR A 54 7.97 -11.17 0.79
CA THR A 54 6.98 -10.63 1.72
C THR A 54 7.03 -9.11 1.65
N PHE A 55 5.89 -8.49 1.45
CA PHE A 55 5.76 -7.03 1.49
C PHE A 55 5.04 -6.62 2.78
N LEU A 56 5.53 -5.56 3.41
CA LEU A 56 4.97 -5.04 4.66
C LEU A 56 4.80 -3.53 4.55
N ALA A 57 3.61 -3.04 4.83
CA ALA A 57 3.40 -1.64 5.15
C ALA A 57 3.61 -1.44 6.65
N VAL A 58 4.56 -0.58 7.01
CA VAL A 58 4.71 -0.05 8.37
C VAL A 58 4.16 1.37 8.34
N TYR A 59 3.17 1.67 9.17
CA TYR A 59 2.48 2.94 9.09
C TYR A 59 2.05 3.45 10.46
N ARG A 60 1.95 4.77 10.63
CA ARG A 60 1.34 5.39 11.80
C ARG A 60 -0.09 5.80 11.48
N ASN A 61 -1.04 5.24 12.21
CA ASN A 61 -2.47 5.53 12.01
C ASN A 61 -2.87 6.89 12.62
N ARG A 62 -4.14 7.27 12.48
CA ARG A 62 -4.68 8.53 13.06
C ARG A 62 -4.76 8.54 14.59
N ALA A 63 -4.60 7.40 15.25
CA ALA A 63 -4.49 7.32 16.71
C ALA A 63 -3.04 7.47 17.21
N ASP A 64 -2.11 7.81 16.31
CA ASP A 64 -0.67 7.94 16.57
C ASP A 64 0.01 6.62 16.94
N GLU A 65 -0.59 5.49 16.54
CA GLU A 65 -0.06 4.15 16.78
C GLU A 65 0.64 3.61 15.54
N VAL A 66 1.85 3.07 15.73
CA VAL A 66 2.55 2.33 14.68
C VAL A 66 1.96 0.94 14.52
N GLN A 67 1.56 0.64 13.29
CA GLN A 67 0.89 -0.59 12.87
C GLN A 67 1.63 -1.24 11.70
N PHE A 68 1.32 -2.52 11.48
CA PHE A 68 1.94 -3.33 10.46
C PHE A 68 0.83 -4.02 9.64
N MET A 69 0.93 -3.97 8.33
CA MET A 69 0.02 -4.65 7.41
C MET A 69 0.83 -5.44 6.39
N GLU A 70 0.63 -6.76 6.35
CA GLU A 70 1.18 -7.59 5.30
C GLU A 70 0.47 -7.27 3.98
N LEU A 71 1.26 -7.10 2.92
CA LEU A 71 0.79 -6.78 1.60
C LEU A 71 1.03 -7.98 0.68
N ASN A 72 0.05 -8.30 -0.15
CA ASN A 72 0.30 -9.17 -1.29
C ASN A 72 1.10 -8.41 -2.37
N THR A 73 1.65 -9.15 -3.33
CA THR A 73 2.48 -8.59 -4.42
C THR A 73 1.75 -7.54 -5.26
N VAL A 74 0.44 -7.72 -5.49
CA VAL A 74 -0.37 -6.80 -6.30
C VAL A 74 -0.57 -5.47 -5.57
N THR A 75 -0.88 -5.52 -4.27
CA THR A 75 -1.04 -4.33 -3.42
C THR A 75 0.29 -3.59 -3.24
N ALA A 76 1.39 -4.32 -3.06
CA ALA A 76 2.72 -3.72 -2.99
C ALA A 76 3.05 -2.99 -4.29
N ARG A 77 2.79 -3.62 -5.44
CA ARG A 77 3.00 -3.00 -6.76
C ARG A 77 2.15 -1.74 -6.95
N LEU A 78 0.88 -1.78 -6.55
CA LEU A 78 0.01 -0.60 -6.58
C LEU A 78 0.59 0.56 -5.75
N LEU A 79 1.07 0.28 -4.53
CA LEU A 79 1.66 1.31 -3.67
C LEU A 79 2.98 1.86 -4.22
N GLU A 80 3.78 1.03 -4.91
CA GLU A 80 4.95 1.50 -5.65
C GLU A 80 4.56 2.47 -6.77
N MET A 81 3.52 2.15 -7.54
CA MET A 81 3.00 3.04 -8.59
C MET A 81 2.49 4.37 -8.03
N VAL A 82 1.84 4.35 -6.86
CA VAL A 82 1.41 5.57 -6.16
C VAL A 82 2.62 6.39 -5.71
N ARG A 83 3.67 5.75 -5.21
CA ARG A 83 4.89 6.43 -4.74
C ARG A 83 5.70 7.04 -5.87
N ASP A 84 5.87 6.30 -6.96
CA ASP A 84 6.77 6.66 -8.07
C ASP A 84 6.04 7.46 -9.18
N GLY A 85 4.71 7.58 -9.08
CA GLY A 85 3.87 8.31 -10.01
C GLY A 85 4.03 9.84 -9.94
N ASP A 86 3.31 10.52 -10.82
CA ASP A 86 3.31 11.98 -10.94
C ASP A 86 2.46 12.71 -9.88
N GLY A 87 1.75 11.94 -9.04
CA GLY A 87 0.79 12.49 -8.09
C GLY A 87 -0.45 13.09 -8.75
N ALA A 88 -0.75 12.74 -10.00
CA ALA A 88 -1.96 13.17 -10.71
C ALA A 88 -2.82 11.99 -11.21
N SER A 89 -2.28 10.78 -11.16
CA SER A 89 -2.96 9.56 -11.62
C SER A 89 -4.10 9.17 -10.67
N THR A 90 -5.29 8.95 -11.22
CA THR A 90 -6.46 8.49 -10.46
C THR A 90 -6.35 7.02 -10.09
N VAL A 91 -7.14 6.56 -9.12
CA VAL A 91 -7.25 5.13 -8.77
C VAL A 91 -7.62 4.31 -10.01
N GLU A 92 -8.55 4.77 -10.84
CA GLU A 92 -8.92 4.06 -12.08
C GLU A 92 -7.73 3.90 -13.02
N ALA A 93 -6.95 4.97 -13.24
CA ALA A 93 -5.77 4.92 -14.12
C ALA A 93 -4.71 3.95 -13.58
N LEU A 94 -4.49 3.95 -12.26
CA LEU A 94 -3.56 3.04 -11.60
C LEU A 94 -4.01 1.58 -11.71
N LEU A 95 -5.30 1.29 -11.47
CA LEU A 95 -5.85 -0.07 -11.60
C LEU A 95 -5.82 -0.55 -13.05
N ARG A 96 -6.05 0.34 -14.02
CA ARG A 96 -5.92 0.04 -15.45
C ARG A 96 -4.48 -0.35 -15.80
N GLN A 97 -3.50 0.47 -15.44
CA GLN A 97 -2.09 0.14 -15.68
C GLN A 97 -1.69 -1.17 -14.98
N LEU A 98 -2.15 -1.38 -13.74
CA LEU A 98 -1.87 -2.62 -13.00
C LEU A 98 -2.49 -3.85 -13.69
N SER A 99 -3.70 -3.71 -14.24
CA SER A 99 -4.35 -4.79 -15.00
C SER A 99 -3.54 -5.16 -16.26
N GLU A 100 -2.99 -4.17 -16.95
CA GLU A 100 -2.12 -4.37 -18.13
C GLU A 100 -0.81 -5.04 -17.76
N GLU A 101 -0.16 -4.63 -16.66
CA GLU A 101 1.07 -5.27 -16.15
C GLU A 101 0.85 -6.74 -15.76
N LEU A 102 -0.32 -7.08 -15.21
CA LEU A 102 -0.68 -8.43 -14.79
C LEU A 102 -1.25 -9.29 -15.93
N GLY A 103 -1.57 -8.71 -17.08
CA GLY A 103 -2.26 -9.39 -18.18
C GLY A 103 -3.67 -9.84 -17.81
N MET A 104 -4.35 -9.06 -16.95
CA MET A 104 -5.71 -9.32 -16.47
C MET A 104 -6.69 -8.30 -17.05
N GLU A 105 -7.95 -8.69 -17.18
CA GLU A 105 -9.01 -7.76 -17.55
C GLU A 105 -9.28 -6.77 -16.39
N LEU A 106 -9.42 -5.48 -16.71
CA LEU A 106 -9.70 -4.44 -15.71
C LEU A 106 -10.95 -4.76 -14.89
N GLU A 107 -12.00 -5.29 -15.52
CA GLU A 107 -13.26 -5.65 -14.86
C GLU A 107 -13.08 -6.69 -13.75
N VAL A 108 -12.07 -7.57 -13.88
CA VAL A 108 -11.72 -8.58 -12.86
C VAL A 108 -10.94 -7.96 -11.72
N LEU A 109 -10.07 -6.99 -12.00
CA LEU A 109 -9.21 -6.35 -11.01
C LEU A 109 -9.88 -5.15 -10.30
N GLN A 110 -10.82 -4.47 -10.95
CA GLN A 110 -11.31 -3.16 -10.51
C GLN A 110 -12.01 -3.23 -9.16
N ALA A 111 -12.98 -4.14 -9.00
CA ALA A 111 -13.71 -4.27 -7.73
C ALA A 111 -12.81 -4.65 -6.54
N PRO A 112 -11.99 -5.72 -6.60
CA PRO A 112 -11.08 -6.04 -5.49
C PRO A 112 -9.97 -4.99 -5.32
N GLY A 113 -9.50 -4.38 -6.40
CA GLY A 113 -8.53 -3.29 -6.34
C GLY A 113 -9.08 -2.05 -5.63
N LEU A 114 -10.34 -1.71 -5.88
CA LEU A 114 -11.02 -0.60 -5.21
C LEU A 114 -11.23 -0.86 -3.72
N GLU A 115 -11.65 -2.07 -3.36
CA GLU A 115 -11.77 -2.49 -1.95
C GLU A 115 -10.41 -2.39 -1.24
N GLN A 116 -9.35 -2.86 -1.89
CA GLN A 116 -8.00 -2.79 -1.34
C GLN A 116 -7.54 -1.34 -1.15
N VAL A 117 -7.80 -0.47 -2.12
CA VAL A 117 -7.50 0.98 -2.04
C VAL A 117 -8.25 1.63 -0.88
N GLN A 118 -9.54 1.30 -0.70
CA GLN A 118 -10.32 1.83 0.41
C GLN A 118 -9.76 1.37 1.76
N GLN A 119 -9.38 0.09 1.89
CA GLN A 119 -8.76 -0.44 3.09
C GLN A 119 -7.44 0.28 3.43
N LEU A 120 -6.62 0.58 2.42
CA LEU A 120 -5.37 1.33 2.60
C LEU A 120 -5.63 2.77 3.03
N ALA A 121 -6.69 3.41 2.52
CA ALA A 121 -7.09 4.77 2.90
C ALA A 121 -7.62 4.81 4.34
N ASP A 122 -8.44 3.84 4.73
CA ASP A 122 -8.97 3.72 6.09
C ASP A 122 -7.84 3.48 7.10
N ALA A 123 -6.80 2.74 6.71
CA ALA A 123 -5.58 2.55 7.49
C ALA A 123 -4.65 3.78 7.49
N SER A 124 -4.94 4.83 6.71
CA SER A 124 -4.06 5.99 6.50
C SER A 124 -2.69 5.64 5.89
N ILE A 125 -2.61 4.53 5.17
CA ILE A 125 -1.44 4.14 4.37
C ILE A 125 -1.38 4.99 3.09
N ILE A 126 -2.55 5.22 2.48
CA ILE A 126 -2.73 6.23 1.44
C ILE A 126 -3.60 7.36 1.96
N ILE A 127 -3.47 8.53 1.34
CA ILE A 127 -4.26 9.72 1.59
C ILE A 127 -4.77 10.27 0.26
N TRP A 128 -5.91 10.94 0.29
CA TRP A 128 -6.48 11.58 -0.90
C TRP A 128 -5.92 12.99 -1.06
N GLN A 129 -5.48 13.34 -2.27
CA GLN A 129 -5.11 14.71 -2.63
C GLN A 129 -6.34 15.58 -2.84
#